data_AF-A0A847API0-F1
#
_entry.id   AF-A0A847API0-F1
#
_cell.length_a   1.000
_cell.length_b   1.000
_cell.length_c   1.000
_cell.angle_alpha   90.00
_cell.angle_beta   90.00
_cell.angle_gamma   90.00
#
_symmetry.space_group_name_H-M   'P 1'
#
loop_
_entity.id
_entity.type
_entity.pdbx_description
1 polymer ?
#
loop_
_entity_poly.entity_id
_entity_poly.type
_entity_poly.pdbx_seq_one_letter_code
_entity_poly.pdbx_strand_id
1 'polypeptide(L)'
;MNSDKKAFIYNKFAKDFILELYNKYRQDMLKLAFSKLNDWHEAEDAVEEAFINIAKNYKKIINSESYEVKKYIIVTVNNISYNILSKKDRNIYCDTDIIEEYSTPTGSAEEIAISQITYDELKYSIDILNPRQKQILNMKSMGYSNKQIE
;
A
#
# COMPACT_ATOMS: atom_id res chain seq x y z
N MET A 1 43.48 -9.02 -3.99
CA MET A 1 42.59 -8.63 -2.87
C MET A 1 41.48 -7.75 -3.44
N ASN A 2 40.25 -8.28 -3.50
CA ASN A 2 39.00 -7.52 -3.40
C ASN A 2 37.84 -8.51 -3.45
N SER A 3 37.69 -9.25 -2.35
CA SER A 3 36.51 -10.05 -2.06
C SER A 3 35.64 -9.25 -1.11
N ASP A 4 34.95 -8.22 -1.63
CA ASP A 4 33.86 -7.55 -0.91
C ASP A 4 32.58 -7.61 -1.73
N LYS A 5 32.26 -8.83 -2.21
CA LYS A 5 30.85 -9.20 -2.33
C LYS A 5 30.36 -9.34 -0.89
N LYS A 6 29.73 -8.30 -0.33
CA LYS A 6 28.89 -8.43 0.87
C LYS A 6 27.76 -9.39 0.49
N ALA A 7 28.03 -10.68 0.67
CA ALA A 7 27.03 -11.73 0.62
C ALA A 7 25.90 -11.27 1.54
N PHE A 8 24.67 -11.34 1.02
CA PHE A 8 23.46 -11.11 1.79
C PHE A 8 23.61 -11.90 3.09
N ILE A 9 23.90 -11.21 4.20
CA ILE A 9 24.18 -11.86 5.47
C ILE A 9 22.94 -12.69 5.76
N TYR A 10 23.10 -14.02 5.78
CA TYR A 10 22.02 -14.96 6.03
C TYR A 10 21.58 -14.81 7.49
N ASN A 11 20.75 -13.79 7.74
CA ASN A 11 20.10 -13.58 9.02
C ASN A 11 18.76 -14.31 8.97
N LYS A 12 18.74 -15.53 9.50
CA LYS A 12 17.56 -16.40 9.56
C LYS A 12 16.35 -15.68 10.15
N PHE A 13 16.56 -14.89 11.21
CA PHE A 13 15.49 -14.13 11.86
C PHE A 13 14.88 -13.05 10.94
N ALA A 14 15.72 -12.33 10.19
CA ALA A 14 15.25 -11.36 9.21
C ALA A 14 14.44 -12.03 8.09
N LYS A 15 14.89 -13.21 7.62
CA LYS A 15 14.17 -13.99 6.61
C LYS A 15 12.79 -14.42 7.12
N ASP A 16 12.71 -14.98 8.32
CA ASP A 16 11.46 -15.49 8.90
C ASP A 16 10.46 -14.34 9.11
N PHE A 17 10.92 -13.18 9.59
CA PHE A 17 10.09 -11.98 9.72
C PHE A 17 9.53 -11.50 8.37
N ILE A 18 10.37 -11.40 7.32
CA ILE A 18 9.92 -10.99 6.00
C ILE A 18 8.93 -12.00 5.40
N LEU A 19 9.17 -13.30 5.61
CA LEU A 19 8.28 -14.35 5.14
C LEU A 19 6.89 -14.26 5.82
N GLU A 20 6.86 -13.95 7.11
CA GLU A 20 5.61 -13.71 7.84
C GLU A 20 4.85 -12.52 7.24
N LEU A 21 5.53 -11.39 6.98
CA LEU A 21 4.91 -10.24 6.33
C LEU A 21 4.39 -10.57 4.94
N TYR A 22 5.15 -11.34 4.16
CA TYR A 22 4.74 -11.77 2.81
C TYR A 22 3.45 -12.56 2.85
N ASN A 23 3.41 -13.62 3.66
CA ASN A 23 2.23 -14.46 3.79
C ASN A 23 1.02 -13.68 4.32
N LYS A 24 1.23 -12.72 5.22
CA LYS A 24 0.15 -11.94 5.84
C LYS A 24 -0.40 -10.84 4.93
N TYR A 25 0.47 -10.11 4.22
CA TYR A 25 0.08 -8.86 3.55
C TYR A 25 0.11 -8.91 2.03
N ARG A 26 0.67 -9.94 1.38
CA ARG A 26 0.79 -9.99 -0.09
C ARG A 26 -0.53 -9.71 -0.81
N GLN A 27 -1.61 -10.37 -0.42
CA GLN A 27 -2.91 -10.20 -1.07
C GLN A 27 -3.47 -8.79 -0.90
N ASP A 28 -3.34 -8.21 0.30
CA ASP A 28 -3.81 -6.86 0.59
C ASP A 28 -2.98 -5.80 -0.15
N MET A 29 -1.66 -6.01 -0.22
CA MET A 29 -0.75 -5.17 -1.00
C MET A 29 -1.07 -5.23 -2.49
N LEU A 30 -1.39 -6.43 -3.02
CA LEU A 30 -1.77 -6.60 -4.42
C LEU A 30 -3.08 -5.87 -4.73
N LYS A 31 -4.10 -6.01 -3.88
CA LYS A 31 -5.36 -5.25 -4.01
C LYS A 31 -5.11 -3.75 -3.98
N LEU A 32 -4.26 -3.29 -3.05
CA LEU A 32 -3.90 -1.88 -2.94
C LEU A 32 -3.18 -1.37 -4.20
N ALA A 33 -2.14 -2.06 -4.65
CA ALA A 33 -1.39 -1.68 -5.85
C ALA A 33 -2.28 -1.71 -7.10
N PHE A 34 -3.11 -2.75 -7.25
CA PHE A 34 -4.05 -2.88 -8.36
C PHE A 34 -5.07 -1.74 -8.38
N SER A 35 -5.58 -1.33 -7.21
CA SER A 35 -6.49 -0.18 -7.12
C SER A 35 -5.88 1.16 -7.59
N LYS A 36 -4.55 1.24 -7.71
CA LYS A 36 -3.83 2.43 -8.18
C LYS A 36 -3.35 2.29 -9.62
N LEU A 37 -2.83 1.12 -9.99
CA LEU A 37 -2.20 0.89 -11.29
C LEU A 37 -3.19 0.40 -12.35
N ASN A 38 -4.30 -0.23 -11.92
CA ASN A 38 -5.31 -0.87 -12.77
C ASN A 38 -4.71 -1.86 -13.80
N ASP A 39 -3.53 -2.40 -13.49
CA ASP A 39 -2.80 -3.39 -14.27
C ASP A 39 -2.31 -4.47 -13.32
N TRP A 40 -2.62 -5.73 -13.63
CA TRP A 40 -2.28 -6.86 -12.76
C TRP A 40 -0.79 -7.15 -12.72
N HIS A 41 -0.11 -7.07 -13.86
CA HIS A 41 1.33 -7.34 -13.95
C HIS A 41 2.12 -6.27 -13.20
N GLU A 42 1.77 -5.00 -13.38
CA GLU A 42 2.44 -3.92 -12.65
C GLU A 42 2.12 -3.92 -11.16
N ALA A 43 0.90 -4.31 -10.79
CA ALA A 43 0.55 -4.48 -9.39
C ALA A 43 1.38 -5.60 -8.74
N GLU A 44 1.57 -6.72 -9.42
CA GLU A 44 2.42 -7.80 -8.94
C GLU A 44 3.88 -7.33 -8.81
N ASP A 45 4.43 -6.68 -9.83
CA ASP A 45 5.79 -6.13 -9.81
C ASP A 45 5.99 -5.11 -8.69
N ALA A 46 5.01 -4.22 -8.47
CA ALA A 46 5.05 -3.24 -7.39
C ALA A 46 5.10 -3.90 -6.01
N VAL A 47 4.33 -4.98 -5.80
CA VAL A 47 4.33 -5.74 -4.55
C VAL A 47 5.68 -6.43 -4.32
N GLU A 48 6.24 -7.05 -5.35
CA GLU A 48 7.56 -7.70 -5.25
C GLU A 48 8.66 -6.67 -4.97
N GLU A 49 8.66 -5.52 -5.65
CA GLU A 49 9.60 -4.43 -5.36
C GLU A 49 9.43 -3.90 -3.94
N ALA A 50 8.19 -3.80 -3.44
CA ALA A 50 7.91 -3.39 -2.06
C ALA A 50 8.53 -4.36 -1.06
N PHE A 51 8.37 -5.68 -1.26
CA PHE A 51 8.98 -6.67 -0.37
C PHE A 51 10.52 -6.65 -0.45
N ILE A 52 11.11 -6.42 -1.61
CA ILE A 52 12.57 -6.22 -1.74
C ILE A 52 13.00 -4.99 -0.92
N ASN A 53 12.24 -3.88 -0.99
CA ASN A 53 12.54 -2.67 -0.24
C ASN A 53 12.41 -2.89 1.28
N ILE A 54 11.33 -3.54 1.71
CA ILE A 54 11.09 -3.90 3.12
C ILE A 54 12.21 -4.83 3.60
N ALA A 55 12.60 -5.84 2.83
CA ALA A 55 13.69 -6.75 3.17
C ALA A 55 15.04 -6.05 3.29
N LYS A 56 15.32 -5.02 2.48
CA LYS A 56 16.53 -4.18 2.62
C LYS A 56 16.49 -3.31 3.88
N ASN A 57 15.29 -2.92 4.32
CA ASN A 57 15.07 -1.96 5.41
C ASN A 57 14.47 -2.59 6.68
N TYR A 58 14.44 -3.92 6.81
CA TYR A 58 13.70 -4.64 7.85
C TYR A 58 14.02 -4.19 9.27
N LYS A 59 15.27 -3.76 9.52
CA LYS A 59 15.74 -3.28 10.82
C LYS A 59 14.92 -2.09 11.36
N LYS A 60 14.26 -1.33 10.48
CA LYS A 60 13.40 -0.19 10.87
C LYS A 60 12.08 -0.62 11.48
N ILE A 61 11.62 -1.84 11.21
CA ILE A 61 10.25 -2.29 11.52
C ILE A 61 10.20 -3.61 12.31
N ILE A 62 11.31 -4.34 12.42
CA ILE A 62 11.32 -5.69 13.01
C ILE A 62 10.96 -5.74 14.50
N ASN A 63 11.17 -4.63 15.22
CA ASN A 63 10.83 -4.50 16.64
C ASN A 63 9.69 -3.47 16.85
N SER A 64 8.99 -3.10 15.79
CA SER A 64 7.90 -2.13 15.83
C SER A 64 6.56 -2.79 16.13
N GLU A 65 5.60 -1.99 16.57
CA GLU A 65 4.25 -2.45 16.81
C GLU A 65 3.55 -2.84 15.49
N SER A 66 2.59 -3.77 15.55
CA SER A 66 1.95 -4.31 14.34
C SER A 66 1.31 -3.24 13.45
N TYR A 67 0.76 -2.18 14.05
CA TYR A 67 0.17 -1.06 13.32
C TYR A 67 1.22 -0.21 12.58
N GLU A 68 2.42 -0.05 13.16
CA GLU A 68 3.53 0.68 12.55
C GLU A 68 4.09 -0.11 11.36
N VAL A 69 4.24 -1.43 11.53
CA VAL A 69 4.64 -2.34 10.44
C VAL A 69 3.64 -2.26 9.28
N LYS A 70 2.34 -2.35 9.58
CA LYS A 70 1.29 -2.23 8.56
C LYS A 70 1.33 -0.87 7.86
N LYS A 71 1.49 0.23 8.62
CA LYS A 71 1.63 1.58 8.06
C LYS A 71 2.83 1.69 7.13
N TYR A 72 3.99 1.15 7.54
CA TYR A 72 5.20 1.15 6.74
C TYR A 72 5.01 0.41 5.41
N ILE A 73 4.35 -0.75 5.44
CA ILE A 73 4.03 -1.54 4.25
C ILE A 73 3.14 -0.72 3.29
N ILE A 74 2.03 -0.15 3.79
CA ILE A 74 1.10 0.64 2.98
C ILE A 74 1.82 1.83 2.32
N VAL A 75 2.63 2.56 3.08
CA VAL A 75 3.41 3.70 2.56
C VAL A 75 4.38 3.23 1.47
N THR A 76 5.07 2.10 1.68
CA THR A 76 6.03 1.56 0.72
C THR A 76 5.36 1.18 -0.60
N VAL A 77 4.23 0.46 -0.56
CA VAL A 77 3.48 0.06 -1.77
C VAL A 77 2.99 1.29 -2.52
N ASN A 78 2.34 2.24 -1.82
CA ASN A 78 1.84 3.45 -2.46
C ASN A 78 2.96 4.23 -3.16
N ASN A 79 4.12 4.39 -2.51
CA ASN A 79 5.25 5.11 -3.10
C ASN A 79 5.77 4.44 -4.37
N ILE A 80 5.81 3.11 -4.40
CA ILE A 80 6.23 2.35 -5.59
C ILE A 80 5.19 2.47 -6.70
N SER A 81 3.89 2.31 -6.39
CA SER A 81 2.81 2.51 -7.37
C SER A 81 2.84 3.92 -7.97
N TYR A 82 3.02 4.97 -7.15
CA TYR A 82 3.16 6.33 -7.65
C TYR A 82 4.40 6.53 -8.51
N ASN A 83 5.51 5.85 -8.21
CA ASN A 83 6.71 5.91 -9.03
C ASN A 83 6.47 5.27 -10.41
N ILE A 84 5.76 4.13 -10.46
CA ILE A 84 5.37 3.49 -11.72
C ILE A 84 4.47 4.42 -12.55
N LEU A 85 3.43 5.01 -11.94
CA LEU A 85 2.57 5.99 -12.60
C LEU A 85 3.36 7.21 -13.11
N SER A 86 4.23 7.78 -12.28
CA SER A 86 5.04 8.93 -12.71
C SER A 86 5.98 8.60 -13.86
N LYS A 87 6.52 7.38 -13.92
CA LYS A 87 7.33 6.92 -15.06
C LYS A 87 6.47 6.73 -16.30
N LYS A 88 5.25 6.21 -16.18
CA LYS A 88 4.28 6.12 -17.27
C LYS A 88 3.95 7.48 -17.84
N ASP A 89 3.61 8.45 -17.01
CA ASP A 89 3.27 9.80 -17.46
C ASP A 89 4.44 10.48 -18.20
N ARG A 90 5.68 10.24 -17.74
CA ARG A 90 6.89 10.72 -18.43
C ARG A 90 7.15 9.99 -19.74
N ASN A 91 6.91 8.69 -19.81
CA ASN A 91 7.03 7.93 -21.05
C ASN A 91 5.94 8.33 -22.04
N ILE A 92 4.71 8.55 -21.61
CA ILE A 92 3.61 9.06 -22.45
C ILE A 92 3.98 10.43 -23.05
N TYR A 93 4.66 11.30 -22.29
CA TYR A 93 5.15 12.59 -22.79
C TYR A 93 6.36 12.47 -23.74
N CYS A 94 7.06 11.34 -23.75
CA CYS A 94 8.13 11.03 -24.72
C CYS A 94 7.63 10.21 -25.93
N ASP A 95 6.54 9.44 -25.77
CA ASP A 95 5.97 8.54 -26.78
C ASP A 95 4.75 9.14 -27.50
N THR A 96 4.49 10.44 -27.35
CA THR A 96 3.27 11.12 -27.84
C THR A 96 3.16 11.21 -29.37
N ASP A 97 4.07 10.61 -30.13
CA ASP A 97 3.96 10.54 -31.60
C ASP A 97 3.14 9.34 -32.11
N ILE A 98 2.69 8.38 -31.26
CA ILE A 98 2.20 7.09 -31.81
C ILE A 98 0.81 6.58 -31.37
N ILE A 99 0.17 6.94 -30.25
CA ILE A 99 -1.11 6.27 -29.89
C ILE A 99 -2.20 7.23 -29.43
N GLU A 100 -2.97 7.69 -30.42
CA GLU A 100 -4.35 8.11 -30.28
C GLU A 100 -5.23 6.87 -29.99
N GLU A 101 -6.25 7.07 -29.15
CA GLU A 101 -7.37 6.14 -28.94
C GLU A 101 -7.09 4.91 -28.05
N TYR A 102 -7.40 5.01 -26.75
CA TYR A 102 -8.23 4.07 -25.95
C TYR A 102 -8.40 4.64 -24.53
N SER A 103 -9.19 5.71 -24.41
CA SER A 103 -9.75 6.10 -23.10
C SER A 103 -11.08 5.38 -22.91
N THR A 104 -11.15 4.48 -21.94
CA THR A 104 -12.44 4.15 -21.31
C THR A 104 -12.41 4.62 -19.86
N PRO A 105 -13.14 5.68 -19.50
CA PRO A 105 -13.31 6.06 -18.11
C PRO A 105 -14.42 5.18 -17.53
N THR A 106 -14.06 4.14 -16.78
CA THR A 106 -15.04 3.35 -16.03
C THR A 106 -14.67 3.36 -14.55
N GLY A 107 -15.03 4.45 -13.88
CA GLY A 107 -15.24 4.51 -12.45
C GLY A 107 -16.54 5.29 -12.23
N SER A 108 -17.44 4.80 -11.37
CA SER A 108 -18.66 5.56 -11.06
C SER A 108 -18.28 6.92 -10.47
N ALA A 109 -19.14 7.93 -10.63
CA ALA A 109 -18.93 9.24 -10.00
C ALA A 109 -18.72 9.13 -8.47
N GLU A 110 -19.28 8.11 -7.84
CA GLU A 110 -19.10 7.83 -6.40
C GLU A 110 -17.69 7.32 -6.10
N GLU A 111 -17.09 6.48 -6.94
CA GLU A 111 -15.73 5.97 -6.76
C GLU A 111 -14.69 7.07 -6.96
N ILE A 112 -14.91 7.96 -7.92
CA ILE A 112 -14.06 9.14 -8.15
C ILE A 112 -14.15 10.09 -6.96
N ALA A 113 -15.36 10.33 -6.44
CA ALA A 113 -15.57 11.21 -5.28
C ALA A 113 -14.91 10.66 -4.00
N ILE A 114 -14.99 9.34 -3.76
CA ILE A 114 -14.32 8.69 -2.62
C ILE A 114 -12.79 8.82 -2.71
N SER A 115 -12.22 8.80 -3.92
CA SER A 115 -10.77 8.97 -4.13
C SER A 115 -10.26 10.39 -3.85
N GLN A 116 -11.17 11.39 -3.86
CA GLN A 116 -10.88 12.81 -3.71
C GLN A 116 -11.01 13.33 -2.28
N ILE A 117 -11.52 12.54 -1.33
CA ILE A 117 -11.58 12.95 0.07
C ILE A 117 -10.16 12.96 0.66
N THR A 118 -9.68 14.14 1.02
CA THR A 118 -8.36 14.33 1.63
C THR A 118 -8.33 13.81 3.06
N TYR A 119 -7.12 13.56 3.61
CA TYR A 119 -6.96 13.13 5.00
C TYR A 119 -7.61 14.11 5.99
N ASP A 120 -7.53 15.41 5.70
CA ASP A 120 -8.09 16.47 6.56
C ASP A 120 -9.62 16.46 6.54
N GLU A 121 -10.24 16.22 5.38
CA GLU A 121 -11.70 16.08 5.25
C GLU A 121 -12.22 14.81 5.91
N LEU A 122 -11.50 13.69 5.79
CA LEU A 122 -11.81 12.45 6.51
C LEU A 122 -11.69 12.64 8.02
N LYS A 123 -10.62 13.30 8.48
CA LYS A 123 -10.38 13.56 9.89
C LYS A 123 -11.44 14.47 10.48
N TYR A 124 -11.78 15.55 9.78
CA TYR A 124 -12.87 16.44 10.15
C TYR A 124 -14.19 15.66 10.27
N SER A 125 -14.49 14.82 9.28
CA SER A 125 -15.70 14.00 9.27
C SER A 125 -15.75 13.01 10.44
N ILE A 126 -14.60 12.46 10.87
CA ILE A 126 -14.50 11.61 12.07
C ILE A 126 -14.66 12.42 13.37
N ASP A 127 -14.19 13.66 13.40
CA ASP A 127 -14.24 14.51 14.58
C ASP A 127 -15.63 15.12 14.83
N ILE A 128 -16.44 15.31 13.78
CA ILE A 128 -17.85 15.73 13.91
C ILE A 128 -18.80 14.58 14.27
N LEU A 129 -18.36 13.31 14.22
CA LEU A 129 -19.18 12.18 14.65
C LEU A 129 -19.48 12.29 16.14
N ASN A 130 -20.72 11.94 16.52
CA ASN A 130 -21.08 11.94 17.94
C ASN A 130 -20.23 10.90 18.70
N PRO A 131 -20.01 11.09 20.03
CA PRO A 131 -19.12 10.22 20.81
C PRO A 131 -19.47 8.73 20.70
N ARG A 132 -20.77 8.40 20.58
CA ARG A 132 -21.27 7.03 20.45
C ARG A 132 -20.90 6.41 19.10
N GLN A 133 -21.02 7.15 18.01
CA GLN A 133 -20.63 6.71 16.66
C GLN A 133 -19.12 6.54 16.55
N LYS A 134 -18.33 7.45 17.14
CA LYS A 134 -16.87 7.34 17.17
C LYS A 134 -16.42 6.09 17.95
N GLN A 135 -17.08 5.81 19.07
CA GLN A 135 -16.83 4.61 19.87
C GLN A 135 -17.17 3.32 19.10
N ILE A 136 -18.34 3.28 18.44
CA ILE A 136 -18.75 2.15 17.59
C ILE A 136 -17.76 1.93 16.44
N LEU A 137 -17.34 3.01 15.77
CA LEU A 137 -16.39 2.94 14.66
C LEU A 137 -15.03 2.41 15.13
N ASN A 138 -14.53 2.89 16.28
CA ASN A 138 -13.29 2.40 16.89
C ASN A 138 -13.40 0.93 17.30
N MET A 139 -14.54 0.50 17.86
CA MET A 139 -14.77 -0.91 18.20
C MET A 139 -14.79 -1.78 16.93
N LYS A 140 -15.48 -1.37 15.87
CA LYS A 140 -15.41 -2.09 14.59
C LYS A 140 -13.98 -2.13 14.03
N SER A 141 -13.23 -1.03 14.12
CA SER A 141 -11.83 -0.95 13.70
C SER A 141 -10.93 -1.91 14.49
N MET A 142 -11.24 -2.17 15.76
CA MET A 142 -10.52 -3.12 16.61
C MET A 142 -10.96 -4.58 16.39
N GLY A 143 -11.94 -4.82 15.51
CA GLY A 143 -12.40 -6.16 15.14
C GLY A 143 -13.59 -6.67 15.94
N TYR A 144 -14.27 -5.83 16.73
CA TYR A 144 -15.49 -6.22 17.45
C TYR A 144 -16.65 -6.45 16.46
N SER A 145 -17.41 -7.52 16.67
CA SER A 145 -18.60 -7.86 15.87
C SER A 145 -19.81 -7.02 16.28
N ASN A 146 -20.80 -6.86 15.38
CA ASN A 146 -22.00 -6.07 15.68
C ASN A 146 -22.74 -6.55 16.95
N LYS A 147 -22.72 -7.86 17.23
CA LYS A 147 -23.32 -8.46 18.45
C LYS A 147 -22.61 -8.06 19.74
N GLN A 148 -21.37 -7.58 19.66
CA GLN A 148 -20.56 -7.13 20.79
C GLN A 148 -20.61 -5.59 20.97
N ILE A 149 -21.32 -4.90 20.06
CA ILE A 149 -21.39 -3.43 20.01
C ILE A 149 -22.79 -2.92 20.43
N GLU A 150 -23.78 -3.82 20.55
CA GLU A 150 -25.15 -3.52 21.04
C GLU A 150 -25.20 -3.12 22.52
#